data_AF-A0A917XZY6-F1
#
_entry.id   AF-A0A917XZY6-F1
#
_cell.length_a   1.000
_cell.length_b   1.000
_cell.length_c   1.000
_cell.angle_alpha   90.00
_cell.angle_beta   90.00
_cell.angle_gamma   90.00
#
_symmetry.space_group_name_H-M   'P 1'
#
loop_
_entity.id
_entity.type
_entity.pdbx_description
1 polymer ?
#
loop_
_entity_poly.entity_id
_entity_poly.type
_entity_poly.pdbx_seq_one_letter_code
_entity_poly.pdbx_strand_id
1 'polypeptide(L)' 'MEIAYTPTNSSWLNRIEAQFTAPRYFALDGTDHPSHQAQGSMIRRYTIWRNKHAADERLRAVVSRANVA' A
#
# COMPACT_ATOMS: atom_id res chain seq x y z
N MET A 1 -8.42 -23.78 10.09
CA MET A 1 -7.49 -22.64 9.93
C MET A 1 -6.09 -23.20 10.13
N GLU A 2 -5.17 -22.95 9.20
CA GLU A 2 -3.78 -23.43 9.27
C GLU A 2 -2.87 -22.22 9.50
N ILE A 3 -1.90 -22.34 10.40
CA ILE A 3 -0.96 -21.27 10.71
C ILE A 3 0.31 -21.47 9.89
N ALA A 4 0.68 -20.45 9.12
CA ALA A 4 1.96 -20.41 8.42
C ALA A 4 2.99 -19.72 9.31
N TYR A 5 4.01 -20.47 9.74
CA TYR A 5 5.15 -19.92 10.48
C TYR A 5 6.17 -19.34 9.50
N THR A 6 6.66 -18.14 9.80
CA THR A 6 7.75 -17.50 9.05
C THR A 6 8.99 -17.42 9.96
N PRO A 7 10.20 -17.59 9.42
CA PRO A 7 11.44 -17.42 10.19
C PRO A 7 11.58 -15.98 10.71
N THR A 8 12.31 -15.81 11.81
CA THR A 8 12.64 -14.49 12.37
C THR A 8 13.30 -13.60 11.31
N ASN A 9 12.96 -12.31 11.30
CA ASN A 9 13.46 -11.32 10.34
C ASN A 9 13.18 -11.63 8.85
N SER A 10 12.17 -12.45 8.56
CA SER A 10 11.78 -12.78 7.18
C SER A 10 10.45 -12.13 6.78
N SER A 11 10.36 -10.80 6.94
CA SER A 11 9.15 -10.04 6.60
C SER A 11 8.74 -10.22 5.13
N TRP A 12 9.71 -10.42 4.23
CA TRP A 12 9.51 -10.63 2.79
C TRP A 12 8.75 -11.91 2.44
N LEU A 13 8.73 -12.91 3.34
CA LEU A 13 7.89 -14.09 3.20
C LEU A 13 6.41 -13.79 3.52
N ASN A 14 6.13 -12.67 4.20
CA ASN A 14 4.78 -12.27 4.51
C ASN A 14 4.14 -11.56 3.30
N ARG A 15 3.12 -12.18 2.70
CA ARG A 15 2.46 -11.68 1.48
C ARG A 15 1.87 -10.27 1.61
N ILE A 16 1.58 -9.81 2.84
CA ILE A 16 1.07 -8.45 3.05
C ILE A 16 2.17 -7.39 2.97
N GLU A 17 3.46 -7.76 3.04
CA GLU A 17 4.54 -6.76 3.12
C GLU A 17 4.60 -5.85 1.90
N ALA A 18 4.47 -6.43 0.70
CA ALA A 18 4.44 -5.70 -0.57
C ALA A 18 3.32 -4.64 -0.64
N GLN A 19 2.29 -4.76 0.19
CA GLN A 19 1.17 -3.82 0.23
C GLN A 19 1.51 -2.52 0.98
N PHE A 20 2.59 -2.48 1.78
CA PHE A 20 2.92 -1.33 2.62
C PHE A 20 3.78 -0.26 1.93
N THR A 21 4.35 -0.52 0.74
CA THR A 21 5.18 0.47 0.04
C THR A 21 4.39 1.72 -0.33
N ALA A 22 3.25 1.58 -1.00
CA ALA A 22 2.46 2.72 -1.45
C ALA A 22 1.79 3.51 -0.30
N PRO A 23 1.18 2.88 0.74
CA PRO A 23 0.71 3.62 1.91
C PRO A 23 1.79 4.45 2.60
N ARG A 24 3.06 4.00 2.61
CA ARG A 24 4.17 4.81 3.14
C ARG A 24 4.24 6.13 2.39
N TYR A 25 4.35 6.12 1.06
CA TYR A 25 4.46 7.35 0.29
C TYR A 25 3.18 8.21 0.27
N PHE A 26 1.99 7.60 0.18
CA PHE A 26 0.76 8.36 -0.07
C PHE A 26 -0.04 8.74 1.18
N ALA A 27 0.24 8.12 2.33
CA ALA A 27 -0.54 8.34 3.54
C ALA A 27 0.30 8.62 4.80
N LEU A 28 1.60 8.30 4.79
CA LEU A 28 2.43 8.36 6.00
C LEU A 28 3.64 9.30 5.85
N ASP A 29 4.27 9.31 4.68
CA ASP A 29 5.50 10.05 4.41
C ASP A 29 5.20 11.54 4.19
N GLY A 30 6.06 12.41 4.71
CA GLY A 30 5.94 13.86 4.57
C GLY A 30 4.70 14.51 5.20
N THR A 31 3.90 13.76 5.98
CA THR A 31 2.64 14.26 6.57
C THR A 31 2.71 14.33 8.09
N ASP A 32 2.63 15.53 8.66
CA ASP A 32 2.39 15.74 10.09
C ASP A 32 0.89 15.72 10.37
N HIS A 33 0.35 14.53 10.62
CA HIS A 33 -1.08 14.37 10.90
C HIS A 33 -1.38 14.92 12.30
N PRO A 34 -2.39 15.80 12.45
CA PRO A 34 -2.71 16.42 13.74
C PRO A 34 -3.27 15.43 14.79
N SER A 35 -3.58 14.19 14.38
CA SER A 35 -4.03 13.12 15.26
C SER A 35 -3.89 11.74 14.61
N HIS A 36 -3.90 10.69 15.43
CA HIS A 36 -3.95 9.31 14.95
C HIS A 36 -5.22 9.01 14.15
N GLN A 37 -6.34 9.66 14.47
CA GLN A 37 -7.59 9.53 13.71
C GLN A 37 -7.44 10.12 12.31
N ALA A 38 -6.75 11.27 12.18
CA ALA A 38 -6.47 11.87 10.88
C ALA A 38 -5.58 10.96 10.02
N GLN A 39 -4.51 10.41 10.60
CA GLN A 39 -3.64 9.43 9.94
C GLN A 39 -4.43 8.18 9.50
N GLY A 40 -5.24 7.60 10.39
CA GLY A 40 -6.09 6.44 10.08
C GLY A 40 -7.09 6.71 8.95
N SER A 41 -7.64 7.93 8.89
CA SER A 41 -8.51 8.38 7.80
C SER A 41 -7.77 8.42 6.47
N MET A 42 -6.51 8.88 6.43
CA MET A 42 -5.69 8.90 5.21
C MET A 42 -5.37 7.50 4.70
N ILE A 43 -4.99 6.58 5.59
CA ILE A 43 -4.75 5.16 5.23
C ILE A 43 -6.02 4.53 4.64
N ARG A 44 -7.19 4.79 5.24
CA ARG A 44 -8.48 4.30 4.74
C ARG A 44 -8.82 4.88 3.37
N ARG A 45 -8.65 6.20 3.19
CA ARG A 45 -8.88 6.87 1.90
C ARG A 45 -8.02 6.27 0.80
N TYR A 46 -6.72 6.07 1.06
CA TYR A 46 -5.82 5.40 0.13
C TYR A 46 -6.30 3.98 -0.21
N THR A 47 -6.65 3.17 0.80
CA THR A 47 -7.09 1.78 0.59
C THR A 47 -8.37 1.71 -0.25
N ILE A 48 -9.35 2.57 0.05
CA ILE A 48 -10.61 2.67 -0.71
C ILE A 48 -10.32 3.07 -2.15
N TRP A 49 -9.52 4.10 -2.36
CA TRP A 49 -9.16 4.56 -3.70
C TRP A 49 -8.46 3.47 -4.49
N ARG A 50 -7.44 2.82 -3.91
CA ARG A 50 -6.67 1.76 -4.56
C ARG A 50 -7.56 0.59 -4.97
N ASN A 51 -8.46 0.16 -4.08
CA ASN A 51 -9.36 -0.96 -4.36
C ASN A 51 -10.38 -0.58 -5.44
N LYS A 52 -10.87 0.67 -5.45
CA LYS A 52 -11.79 1.16 -6.49
C LYS A 52 -11.14 1.23 -7.88
N HIS A 53 -9.84 1.52 -7.95
CA HIS A 53 -9.10 1.71 -9.21
C HIS A 53 -8.21 0.52 -9.59
N ALA A 54 -8.43 -0.67 -9.01
CA ALA A 54 -7.61 -1.86 -9.28
C ALA A 54 -7.64 -2.32 -10.76
N ALA A 55 -8.68 -1.93 -11.50
CA ALA A 55 -8.85 -2.21 -12.92
C ALA A 55 -8.81 -0.97 -13.82
N ASP A 56 -8.35 0.18 -13.29
CA ASP A 56 -8.27 1.41 -14.07
C ASP A 56 -7.24 1.28 -15.21
N GLU A 57 -7.73 1.34 -16.46
CA GLU A 57 -6.92 1.14 -17.66
C GLU A 57 -5.89 2.25 -17.87
N ARG A 58 -6.25 3.50 -17.54
CA ARG A 58 -5.33 4.64 -17.65
C ARG A 58 -4.19 4.50 -16.65
N LEU A 59 -4.49 4.09 -15.42
CA LEU A 59 -3.47 3.83 -14.41
C LEU A 59 -2.53 2.70 -14.84
N ARG A 60 -3.07 1.62 -15.41
CA ARG A 60 -2.28 0.51 -15.94
C ARG A 60 -1.34 0.96 -17.07
N ALA A 61 -1.81 1.81 -17.98
CA ALA A 61 -0.98 2.36 -19.04
C ALA A 61 0.20 3.19 -18.47
N VAL A 62 -0.04 4.02 -17.46
CA VAL A 62 1.00 4.81 -16.79
C VAL A 62 2.05 3.90 -16.13
N VAL A 63 1.60 2.89 -15.38
CA VAL A 63 2.51 1.93 -14.71
C VAL A 63 3.31 1.13 -15.73
N SER A 64 2.66 0.65 -16.80
CA SER A 64 3.34 -0.08 -17.88
C SER A 64 4.43 0.77 -18.53
N ARG A 65 4.17 2.05 -18.81
CA ARG A 65 5.17 2.97 -19.34
C ARG A 65 6.34 3.17 -18.38
N ALA A 66 6.07 3.32 -17.09
CA ALA A 66 7.12 3.52 -16.08
C ALA A 66 8.02 2.29 -15.91
N ASN A 67 7.50 1.07 -16.10
CA ASN A 67 8.27 -0.16 -15.96
C ASN A 67 9.17 -0.50 -17.17
N VAL A 68 8.99 0.18 -18.31
CA VAL A 68 9.78 -0.03 -19.54
C VAL A 68 10.95 0.95 -19.65
N ALA A 69 10.93 2.04 -18.88
CA ALA A 69 12.00 3.03 -18.79
C ALA A 69 13.07 2.60 -17.78
#